data_AF-A0AAW2I8A3-F1
#
_entry.id   AF-A0AAW2I8A3-F1
#
_cell.length_a   1.000
_cell.length_b   1.000
_cell.length_c   1.000
_cell.angle_alpha   90.00
_cell.angle_beta   90.00
_cell.angle_gamma   90.00
#
_symmetry.space_group_name_H-M   'P 1'
#
loop_
_entity.id
_entity.type
_entity.pdbx_description
1 polymer ?
#
loop_
_entity_poly.entity_id
_entity_poly.type
_entity_poly.pdbx_seq_one_letter_code
_entity_poly.pdbx_strand_id
1 'polypeptide(L)'
;MKLSAKGRILVGWSSAKIQFIQTPLRCYRCLQEGHVGAKCPTGPTQIKCFRYSGTGHAAVNCGRDPHCEVCAKRGLAADHKVGNETCTARRNNGNRHG
;
A
#
# COMPACT_ATOMS: atom_id res chain seq x y z
N MET A 1 -5.21 24.02 15.35
CA MET A 1 -3.73 23.87 15.44
C MET A 1 -3.25 22.92 14.33
N LYS A 2 -2.39 23.37 13.40
CA LYS A 2 -1.84 22.56 12.30
C LYS A 2 -0.46 22.03 12.67
N LEU A 3 -0.36 20.75 13.03
CA LEU A 3 0.89 20.13 13.51
C LEU A 3 1.94 19.96 12.39
N SER A 4 1.52 19.68 11.15
CA SER A 4 2.43 19.42 10.04
C SER A 4 3.31 20.62 9.61
N ALA A 5 2.96 21.85 10.01
CA ALA A 5 3.69 23.05 9.59
C ALA A 5 5.07 23.20 10.27
N LYS A 6 5.28 22.61 11.44
CA LYS A 6 6.54 22.71 12.21
C LYS A 6 7.52 21.57 11.94
N GLY A 7 7.12 20.54 11.18
CA GLY A 7 7.98 19.40 10.80
C GLY A 7 8.45 18.49 11.95
N ARG A 8 8.34 18.91 13.21
CA ARG A 8 8.62 18.11 14.42
C ARG A 8 7.61 18.44 15.53
N ILE A 9 7.22 17.43 16.30
CA ILE A 9 6.49 17.59 17.57
C ILE A 9 7.40 17.26 18.74
N LEU A 10 7.15 17.91 19.87
CA LEU A 10 7.70 17.54 21.18
C LEU A 10 6.62 16.80 21.96
N VAL A 11 6.95 15.62 22.48
CA VAL A 11 6.11 14.83 23.38
C VAL A 11 6.91 14.59 24.65
N GLY A 12 6.63 15.37 25.69
CA GLY A 12 7.51 15.48 26.86
C GLY A 12 8.91 15.97 26.45
N TRP A 13 9.93 15.17 26.74
CA TRP A 13 11.34 15.45 26.43
C TRP A 13 11.79 14.90 25.07
N SER A 14 10.92 14.18 24.35
CA SER A 14 11.27 13.50 23.09
C SER A 14 10.79 14.31 21.89
N SER A 15 11.66 14.44 20.86
CA SER A 15 11.31 15.09 19.60
C SER A 15 11.09 14.07 18.47
N ALA A 16 9.94 14.15 17.80
CA ALA A 16 9.59 13.27 16.69
C ALA A 16 9.34 14.08 15.41
N LYS A 17 9.80 13.56 14.25
CA LYS A 17 9.58 14.19 12.94
C LYS A 17 8.16 13.91 12.46
N ILE A 18 7.48 14.95 12.00
CA ILE A 18 6.15 14.85 11.40
C ILE A 18 6.34 14.83 9.90
N GLN A 19 5.93 13.74 9.25
CA GLN A 19 5.85 13.66 7.80
C GLN A 19 4.42 13.32 7.40
N PHE A 20 3.87 14.07 6.45
CA PHE A 20 2.57 13.73 5.89
C PHE A 20 2.75 12.58 4.90
N ILE A 21 2.28 11.40 5.27
CA ILE A 21 2.35 10.21 4.43
C ILE A 21 1.03 10.11 3.66
N GLN A 22 1.03 10.52 2.38
CA GLN A 22 -0.11 10.31 1.46
C GLN A 22 -0.11 8.90 0.87
N THR A 23 0.16 7.89 1.70
CA THR A 23 0.04 6.49 1.24
C THR A 23 -1.38 6.02 1.56
N PRO A 24 -2.13 5.52 0.58
CA PRO A 24 -3.46 4.98 0.84
C PRO A 24 -3.35 3.74 1.74
N LEU A 25 -4.30 3.62 2.66
CA LEU A 25 -4.41 2.46 3.54
C LEU A 25 -4.71 1.22 2.70
N ARG A 26 -3.78 0.26 2.71
CA ARG A 26 -3.90 -1.00 1.99
C ARG A 26 -3.88 -2.17 2.94
N CYS A 27 -4.70 -3.15 2.63
CA CYS A 27 -4.68 -4.43 3.30
C CYS A 27 -3.34 -5.13 3.02
N TYR A 28 -2.59 -5.45 4.07
CA TYR A 28 -1.30 -6.16 3.94
C TYR A 28 -1.45 -7.61 3.44
N ARG A 29 -2.68 -8.15 3.41
CA ARG A 29 -2.97 -9.52 2.94
C ARG A 29 -3.28 -9.57 1.45
N CYS A 30 -4.15 -8.68 0.96
CA CYS A 30 -4.62 -8.72 -0.44
C CYS A 30 -4.16 -7.53 -1.30
N LEU A 31 -3.46 -6.56 -0.68
CA LEU A 31 -2.96 -5.34 -1.33
C LEU A 31 -4.05 -4.42 -1.91
N GLN A 32 -5.32 -4.66 -1.57
CA GLN A 32 -6.45 -3.80 -1.94
C GLN A 32 -6.64 -2.66 -0.95
N GLU A 33 -7.28 -1.60 -1.43
CA GLU A 33 -7.66 -0.41 -0.66
C GLU A 33 -9.04 -0.62 -0.02
N GLY A 34 -9.35 0.17 1.02
CA GLY A 34 -10.68 0.17 1.65
C GLY A 34 -10.88 -0.77 2.85
N HIS A 35 -9.88 -1.61 3.18
CA HIS A 35 -9.91 -2.41 4.42
C HIS A 35 -8.52 -2.68 4.97
N VAL A 36 -8.45 -2.97 6.26
CA VAL A 36 -7.26 -3.48 6.95
C VAL A 36 -7.27 -5.01 6.95
N GLY A 37 -6.12 -5.64 7.15
CA GLY A 37 -6.02 -7.12 7.12
C GLY A 37 -6.99 -7.85 8.06
N ALA A 38 -7.37 -7.23 9.18
CA ALA A 38 -8.37 -7.79 10.09
C ALA A 38 -9.78 -7.93 9.48
N LYS A 39 -10.14 -7.06 8.52
CA LYS A 39 -11.44 -7.05 7.82
C LYS A 39 -11.30 -7.55 6.37
N CYS A 40 -10.26 -8.33 6.07
CA CYS A 40 -10.05 -8.85 4.73
C CYS A 40 -11.12 -9.92 4.40
N PRO A 41 -11.93 -9.72 3.33
CA PRO A 41 -12.97 -10.68 2.94
C PRO A 41 -12.39 -11.95 2.31
N THR A 42 -11.21 -11.84 1.72
CA THR A 42 -10.38 -12.98 1.35
C THR A 42 -9.78 -13.52 2.65
N GLY A 43 -10.06 -14.78 3.02
CA GLY A 43 -9.62 -15.45 4.26
C GLY A 43 -8.10 -15.45 4.48
N PRO A 44 -7.51 -16.34 5.30
CA PRO A 44 -6.07 -16.31 5.64
C PRO A 44 -5.19 -16.58 4.40
N THR A 45 -5.03 -15.57 3.56
CA THR A 45 -4.15 -15.57 2.40
C THR A 45 -2.80 -15.12 2.90
N GLN A 46 -1.82 -15.95 2.60
CA GLN A 46 -0.41 -15.82 2.99
C GLN A 46 0.08 -14.40 2.72
N ILE A 47 1.02 -13.92 3.57
CA ILE A 47 1.63 -12.60 3.40
C ILE A 47 2.14 -12.48 1.97
N LYS A 48 1.62 -11.47 1.26
CA LYS A 48 2.02 -11.19 -0.11
C LYS A 48 3.19 -10.24 -0.13
N CYS A 49 4.16 -10.54 -0.99
CA CYS A 49 5.27 -9.66 -1.24
C CYS A 49 4.77 -8.38 -1.90
N PHE A 50 5.00 -7.22 -1.29
CA PHE A 50 4.61 -5.93 -1.87
C PHE A 50 5.34 -5.57 -3.18
N ARG A 51 6.35 -6.34 -3.58
CA ARG A 51 7.20 -6.12 -4.77
C ARG A 51 6.68 -6.90 -5.97
N TYR A 52 6.46 -8.21 -5.79
CA TYR A 52 6.05 -9.14 -6.85
C TYR A 52 4.59 -9.64 -6.71
N SER A 53 3.92 -9.32 -5.60
CA SER A 53 2.57 -9.80 -5.25
C SER A 53 2.46 -11.32 -5.06
N GLY A 54 3.57 -12.07 -5.11
CA GLY A 54 3.61 -13.50 -4.81
C GLY A 54 3.57 -13.80 -3.30
N THR A 55 3.21 -15.04 -2.95
CA THR A 55 3.21 -15.52 -1.57
C THR A 55 4.51 -16.25 -1.22
N GLY A 56 4.79 -16.44 0.07
CA GLY A 56 5.91 -17.25 0.55
C GLY A 56 7.17 -16.48 0.97
N HIS A 57 7.22 -15.16 0.80
CA HIS A 57 8.32 -14.34 1.34
C HIS A 57 7.88 -12.90 1.63
N ALA A 58 8.56 -12.27 2.59
CA ALA A 58 8.44 -10.84 2.84
C ALA A 58 9.15 -10.02 1.75
N ALA A 59 8.69 -8.79 1.51
CA ALA A 59 9.26 -7.92 0.47
C ALA A 59 10.76 -7.61 0.65
N VAL A 60 11.28 -7.70 1.88
CA VAL A 60 12.70 -7.54 2.20
C VAL A 60 13.57 -8.64 1.57
N ASN A 61 13.02 -9.84 1.39
CA ASN A 61 13.70 -11.00 0.83
C ASN A 61 13.31 -11.25 -0.64
N CYS A 62 12.75 -10.25 -1.33
CA CYS A 62 12.30 -10.41 -2.71
C CYS A 62 13.41 -10.05 -3.70
N GLY A 63 13.99 -11.05 -4.37
CA GLY A 63 14.93 -10.88 -5.48
C GLY A 63 14.27 -10.90 -6.86
N ARG A 64 12.95 -10.74 -6.94
CA ARG A 64 12.18 -10.81 -8.19
C ARG A 64 11.83 -9.40 -8.69
N ASP A 65 11.67 -9.26 -10.00
CA ASP A 65 11.22 -8.02 -10.63
C ASP A 65 9.84 -7.57 -10.11
N PRO A 66 9.58 -6.25 -10.10
CA PRO A 66 8.33 -5.71 -9.61
C PRO A 66 7.14 -6.18 -10.48
N HIS A 67 6.17 -6.85 -9.86
CA HIS A 67 4.99 -7.35 -10.54
C HIS A 67 3.69 -7.02 -9.79
N CYS A 68 2.73 -6.45 -10.51
CA CYS A 68 1.44 -6.02 -9.99
C CYS A 68 0.36 -7.05 -10.33
N GLU A 69 0.02 -7.93 -9.37
CA GLU A 69 -1.06 -8.92 -9.58
C GLU A 69 -2.42 -8.25 -9.87
N VAL A 70 -2.61 -7.02 -9.38
CA VAL A 70 -3.88 -6.28 -9.52
C VAL A 70 -4.07 -5.83 -10.96
N CYS A 71 -3.00 -5.37 -11.61
CA CYS A 71 -3.03 -5.02 -13.03
C CYS A 71 -3.01 -6.27 -13.90
N ALA A 72 -2.24 -7.31 -13.53
CA ALA A 72 -2.22 -8.58 -14.26
C ALA A 72 -3.61 -9.24 -14.32
N LYS A 73 -4.34 -9.30 -13.19
CA LYS A 73 -5.73 -9.80 -13.15
C LYS A 73 -6.71 -8.98 -13.98
N ARG A 74 -6.39 -7.71 -14.27
CA ARG A 74 -7.18 -6.81 -15.10
C ARG A 74 -6.74 -6.81 -16.57
N GLY A 75 -5.76 -7.61 -16.96
CA GLY A 75 -5.19 -7.62 -18.31
C GLY A 75 -4.39 -6.36 -18.66
N LEU A 76 -3.93 -5.61 -17.65
CA LEU A 76 -3.16 -4.37 -17.81
C LEU A 76 -1.65 -4.65 -17.63
N ALA A 77 -0.80 -3.75 -18.14
CA ALA A 77 0.65 -3.82 -17.94
C ALA A 77 0.98 -3.92 -16.45
N ALA A 78 1.67 -4.99 -16.06
CA ALA A 78 1.89 -5.36 -14.66
C ALA A 78 3.35 -5.26 -14.20
N ASP A 79 4.24 -4.72 -15.04
CA ASP A 79 5.67 -4.54 -14.75
C ASP A 79 5.90 -3.32 -13.84
N HIS A 80 5.27 -3.36 -12.67
CA HIS A 80 5.39 -2.32 -11.67
C HIS A 80 4.98 -2.82 -10.29
N LYS A 81 5.37 -2.07 -9.26
CA LYS A 81 4.97 -2.35 -7.88
C LYS A 81 3.51 -1.93 -7.65
N VAL A 82 2.73 -2.77 -6.97
CA VAL A 82 1.31 -2.46 -6.65
C VAL A 82 1.21 -1.07 -6.01
N GLY A 83 0.48 -0.20 -6.69
CA GLY A 83 0.22 1.17 -6.32
C GLY A 83 1.46 2.06 -6.25
N ASN A 84 2.43 1.85 -7.14
CA ASN A 84 3.31 2.90 -7.64
C ASN A 84 2.52 3.95 -8.45
N GLU A 85 3.12 5.08 -8.81
CA GLU A 85 2.55 6.09 -9.71
C GLU A 85 2.14 5.51 -11.08
N THR A 86 2.88 4.52 -11.58
CA THR A 86 2.62 3.82 -12.84
C THR A 86 1.47 2.81 -12.75
N CYS A 87 0.98 2.54 -11.54
CA CYS A 87 -0.09 1.56 -11.31
C CYS A 87 -1.45 2.17 -11.65
N THR A 88 -1.99 1.85 -12.83
CA THR A 88 -3.32 2.27 -13.29
C THR A 88 -4.47 1.73 -12.44
N ALA A 89 -4.26 0.70 -11.63
CA ALA A 89 -5.22 0.31 -10.60
C ALA A 89 -5.49 1.43 -9.57
N ARG A 90 -4.56 2.40 -9.38
CA ARG A 90 -4.81 3.64 -8.64
C ARG A 90 -5.85 4.54 -9.32
N ARG A 91 -5.93 4.51 -10.65
CA ARG A 91 -6.78 5.41 -11.45
C ARG A 91 -8.21 4.91 -11.67
N ASN A 92 -8.63 3.84 -10.99
CA ASN A 92 -10.03 3.39 -11.06
C ASN A 92 -10.80 3.59 -9.74
N ASN A 93 -10.54 4.71 -9.05
CA ASN A 93 -11.51 5.28 -8.11
C ASN A 93 -11.99 6.65 -8.62
N GLY A 94 -12.49 6.66 -9.85
CA GLY A 94 -13.56 7.56 -10.19
C GLY A 94 -14.83 7.00 -9.54
N ASN A 95 -15.44 7.78 -8.65
CA ASN A 95 -16.78 7.61 -8.12
C ASN A 95 -16.95 6.68 -6.89
N ARG A 96 -16.88 7.28 -5.69
CA ARG A 96 -18.03 7.50 -4.77
C ARG A 96 -17.50 7.83 -3.38
N HIS A 97 -17.94 8.96 -2.84
CA HIS A 97 -18.62 9.07 -1.53
C HIS A 97 -18.93 10.56 -1.33
N GLY A 98 -20.18 10.92 -1.61
CA GLY A 98 -20.85 12.02 -0.91
C GLY A 98 -21.25 11.58 0.50
#